data_AF-A0AAW7QZY4-F1
#
_entry.id   AF-A0AAW7QZY4-F1
#
_cell.length_a   1.000
_cell.length_b   1.000
_cell.length_c   1.000
_cell.angle_alpha   90.00
_cell.angle_beta   90.00
_cell.angle_gamma   90.00
#
_symmetry.space_group_name_H-M   'P 1'
#
loop_
_entity.id
_entity.type
_entity.pdbx_description
1 polymer ?
#
loop_
_entity_poly.entity_id
_entity_poly.type
_entity_poly.pdbx_seq_one_letter_code
_entity_poly.pdbx_strand_id
1 'polypeptide(L)'
;MLIALMFSALLTATPPKLTWYPCLLGQTLMANECTGAAQRWQWNQAKVAIGQLDAEVNWRLPTVQELKRHLNSNEAPQSIKGPVHSEWLLTSSVMRHGDELLVAAVHSGSGKVEYLSVRDHGLVVLVHD
;
A
#
# COMPACT_ATOMS: atom_id res chain seq x y z
N MET A 1 24.87 48.63 -11.60
CA MET A 1 24.65 47.36 -12.32
C MET A 1 24.42 46.28 -11.28
N LEU A 2 23.16 45.99 -10.93
CA LEU A 2 22.80 44.98 -9.92
C LEU A 2 22.43 43.70 -10.66
N ILE A 3 23.23 42.65 -10.49
CA ILE A 3 22.90 41.30 -10.94
C ILE A 3 21.98 40.70 -9.88
N ALA A 4 20.68 40.63 -10.19
CA ALA A 4 19.72 39.89 -9.40
C ALA A 4 19.96 38.39 -9.61
N LEU A 5 20.53 37.72 -8.61
CA LEU A 5 20.59 36.26 -8.55
C LEU A 5 19.17 35.73 -8.30
N MET A 6 18.49 35.33 -9.38
CA MET A 6 17.26 34.56 -9.35
C MET A 6 17.56 33.18 -8.77
N PHE A 7 17.48 33.04 -7.45
CA PHE A 7 17.33 31.72 -6.82
C PHE A 7 15.97 31.18 -7.24
N SER A 8 15.97 30.30 -8.25
CA SER A 8 14.81 29.48 -8.57
C SER A 8 14.54 28.59 -7.35
N ALA A 9 13.53 28.96 -6.56
CA ALA A 9 13.02 28.09 -5.52
C ALA A 9 12.45 26.85 -6.20
N LEU A 10 13.16 25.73 -6.11
CA LEU A 10 12.54 24.43 -6.31
C LEU A 10 11.43 24.33 -5.27
N LEU A 11 10.17 24.45 -5.69
CA LEU A 11 9.05 23.98 -4.88
C LEU A 11 9.24 22.48 -4.72
N THR A 12 9.82 22.06 -3.59
CA THR A 12 9.72 20.67 -3.16
C THR A 12 8.25 20.45 -2.81
N ALA A 13 7.48 19.92 -3.77
CA ALA A 13 6.13 19.45 -3.50
C ALA A 13 6.24 18.44 -2.34
N THR A 14 5.79 18.84 -1.15
CA THR A 14 5.72 17.92 -0.02
C THR A 14 4.65 16.90 -0.40
N PRO A 15 4.99 15.61 -0.54
CA PRO A 15 3.99 14.61 -0.90
C PRO A 15 2.86 14.66 0.15
N PRO A 16 1.59 14.51 -0.27
CA PRO A 16 0.46 14.49 0.67
C PRO A 16 0.73 13.47 1.78
N LYS A 17 0.28 13.79 3.00
CA LYS A 17 0.52 12.97 4.19
C LYS A 17 -0.33 11.69 4.11
N LEU A 18 0.21 10.69 3.42
CA LEU A 18 -0.40 9.38 3.30
C LEU A 18 -0.51 8.71 4.67
N THR A 19 -1.72 8.36 5.07
CA THR A 19 -2.01 7.65 6.32
C THR A 19 -2.21 6.16 6.03
N TRP A 20 -1.54 5.32 6.80
CA TRP A 20 -1.59 3.87 6.66
C TRP A 20 -2.55 3.27 7.66
N TYR A 21 -3.37 2.30 7.21
CA TYR A 21 -4.16 1.51 8.13
C TYR A 21 -3.23 0.63 8.98
N PRO A 22 -3.42 0.56 10.31
CA PRO A 22 -2.44 -0.05 11.21
C PRO A 22 -2.42 -1.59 11.18
N CYS A 23 -3.38 -2.22 10.51
CA CYS A 23 -3.53 -3.67 10.47
C CYS A 23 -3.62 -4.20 9.04
N LEU A 24 -3.39 -5.50 8.85
CA LEU A 24 -3.73 -6.15 7.60
C LEU A 24 -5.26 -6.25 7.48
N LEU A 25 -5.79 -6.20 6.26
CA LEU A 25 -7.21 -6.40 6.03
C LEU A 25 -7.65 -7.78 6.55
N GLY A 26 -8.71 -7.78 7.37
CA GLY A 26 -9.21 -8.96 8.08
C GLY A 26 -8.79 -9.03 9.55
N GLN A 27 -7.82 -8.22 9.98
CA GLN A 27 -7.47 -8.04 11.39
C GLN A 27 -8.22 -6.85 11.99
N THR A 28 -8.33 -6.82 13.32
CA THR A 28 -8.97 -5.73 14.07
C THR A 28 -7.97 -5.03 14.97
N LEU A 29 -7.95 -3.70 14.92
CA LEU A 29 -7.17 -2.88 15.85
C LEU A 29 -7.85 -2.86 17.21
N MET A 30 -7.23 -3.46 18.23
CA MET A 30 -7.68 -3.45 19.62
C MET A 30 -6.52 -3.02 20.52
N ALA A 31 -6.75 -2.03 21.38
CA ALA A 31 -5.74 -1.52 22.33
C ALA A 31 -4.35 -1.23 21.69
N ASN A 32 -4.35 -0.66 20.47
CA ASN A 32 -3.15 -0.36 19.68
C ASN A 32 -2.39 -1.60 19.14
N GLU A 33 -3.02 -2.77 19.13
CA GLU A 33 -2.48 -4.00 18.54
C GLU A 33 -3.44 -4.59 17.50
N CYS A 34 -2.89 -5.27 16.50
CA CYS A 34 -3.69 -5.97 15.51
C CYS A 34 -3.97 -7.38 16.00
N THR A 35 -5.24 -7.67 16.22
CA THR A 35 -5.73 -8.96 16.70
C THR A 35 -6.43 -9.72 15.58
N GLY A 36 -6.51 -11.04 15.71
CA GLY A 36 -7.03 -11.93 14.66
C GLY A 36 -5.98 -12.31 13.61
N ALA A 37 -6.39 -13.17 12.69
CA ALA A 37 -5.52 -13.67 11.63
C ALA A 37 -5.56 -12.74 10.41
N ALA A 38 -4.38 -12.48 9.85
CA ALA A 38 -4.28 -11.83 8.55
C ALA A 38 -4.91 -12.72 7.48
N GLN A 39 -5.87 -12.18 6.73
CA GLN A 39 -6.50 -12.90 5.63
C GLN A 39 -5.74 -12.63 4.33
N ARG A 40 -5.56 -13.67 3.52
CA ARG A 40 -5.06 -13.52 2.16
C ARG A 40 -6.25 -13.37 1.21
N TRP A 41 -6.15 -12.44 0.28
CA TRP A 41 -7.23 -12.03 -0.59
C TRP A 41 -6.83 -12.18 -2.05
N GLN A 42 -7.78 -12.56 -2.91
CA GLN A 42 -7.68 -12.25 -4.32
C GLN A 42 -7.92 -10.76 -4.53
N TRP A 43 -7.33 -10.17 -5.57
CA TRP A 43 -7.38 -8.73 -5.76
C TRP A 43 -8.82 -8.18 -5.88
N ASN A 44 -9.69 -8.87 -6.62
CA ASN A 44 -11.09 -8.48 -6.75
C ASN A 44 -11.85 -8.59 -5.41
N GLN A 45 -11.58 -9.62 -4.61
CA GLN A 45 -12.19 -9.80 -3.30
C GLN A 45 -11.74 -8.71 -2.33
N ALA A 46 -10.45 -8.36 -2.34
CA ALA A 46 -9.90 -7.26 -1.57
C ALA A 46 -10.61 -5.94 -1.91
N LYS A 47 -10.78 -5.64 -3.21
CA LYS A 47 -11.49 -4.43 -3.67
C LYS A 47 -12.92 -4.36 -3.17
N VAL A 48 -13.65 -5.48 -3.18
CA VAL A 48 -15.02 -5.55 -2.63
C VAL A 48 -15.02 -5.33 -1.11
N ALA A 49 -14.14 -6.01 -0.38
CA ALA A 49 -14.04 -5.88 1.07
C ALA A 49 -13.64 -4.46 1.51
N ILE A 50 -12.73 -3.82 0.78
CA ILE A 50 -12.36 -2.42 1.01
C ILE A 50 -13.55 -1.48 0.83
N GLY A 51 -14.39 -1.73 -0.18
CA GLY A 51 -15.61 -0.95 -0.41
C GLY A 51 -16.68 -1.09 0.69
N GLN A 52 -16.52 -2.03 1.63
CA GLN A 52 -17.39 -2.20 2.80
C GLN A 52 -16.82 -1.54 4.06
N LEU A 53 -15.60 -1.01 4.01
CA LEU A 53 -15.02 -0.22 5.09
C LEU A 53 -15.69 1.15 5.18
N ASP A 54 -15.36 1.89 6.24
CA ASP A 54 -15.84 3.24 6.45
C ASP A 54 -15.63 4.11 5.19
N ALA A 55 -16.75 4.48 4.56
CA ALA A 55 -16.77 5.22 3.32
C ALA A 55 -16.27 6.67 3.48
N GLU A 56 -16.24 7.20 4.70
CA GLU A 56 -15.76 8.57 4.96
C GLU A 56 -14.24 8.69 4.83
N VAL A 57 -13.50 7.58 5.03
CA VAL A 57 -12.03 7.57 5.07
C VAL A 57 -11.39 7.18 3.73
N ASN A 58 -12.18 6.79 2.72
CA ASN A 58 -11.71 6.46 1.36
C ASN A 58 -10.51 5.48 1.33
N TRP A 59 -10.55 4.45 2.16
CA TRP A 59 -9.50 3.42 2.19
C TRP A 59 -9.27 2.79 0.82
N ARG A 60 -8.00 2.62 0.45
CA ARG A 60 -7.60 2.00 -0.82
C ARG A 60 -6.34 1.16 -0.70
N LEU A 61 -6.14 0.31 -1.71
CA LEU A 61 -4.83 -0.32 -1.94
C LEU A 61 -3.79 0.77 -2.28
N PRO A 62 -2.55 0.66 -1.78
CA PRO A 62 -1.48 1.56 -2.16
C PRO A 62 -1.03 1.29 -3.60
N THR A 63 -0.41 2.27 -4.23
CA THR A 63 0.39 2.07 -5.43
C THR A 63 1.69 1.33 -5.11
N VAL A 64 2.34 0.76 -6.12
CA VAL A 64 3.67 0.15 -5.97
C VAL A 64 4.68 1.15 -5.38
N GLN A 65 4.64 2.42 -5.79
CA GLN A 65 5.59 3.42 -5.32
C GLN A 65 5.36 3.81 -3.85
N GLU A 66 4.10 4.00 -3.45
CA GLU A 66 3.74 4.26 -2.04
C GLU A 66 4.19 3.11 -1.15
N LEU A 67 3.91 1.88 -1.56
CA LEU A 67 4.24 0.69 -0.79
C LEU A 67 5.74 0.46 -0.68
N LYS A 68 6.49 0.60 -1.78
CA LYS A 68 7.96 0.49 -1.74
C LYS A 68 8.57 1.59 -0.86
N ARG A 69 8.07 2.83 -0.94
CA ARG A 69 8.54 3.92 -0.08
C ARG A 69 8.28 3.60 1.39
N HIS A 70 7.10 3.07 1.71
CA HIS A 70 6.77 2.65 3.06
C HIS A 70 7.69 1.54 3.55
N LEU A 71 7.88 0.46 2.79
CA LEU A 71 8.77 -0.66 3.19
C LEU A 71 10.24 -0.25 3.33
N ASN A 72 10.71 0.73 2.55
CA ASN A 72 12.09 1.19 2.55
C ASN A 72 12.36 2.35 3.53
N SER A 73 11.33 2.90 4.18
CA SER A 73 11.52 4.00 5.13
C SER A 73 12.00 3.47 6.46
N ASN A 74 13.13 3.98 6.96
CA ASN A 74 13.59 3.74 8.33
C ASN A 74 12.62 4.34 9.38
N GLU A 75 11.73 5.23 8.94
CA GLU A 75 10.64 5.85 9.72
C GLU A 75 9.27 5.27 9.38
N ALA A 76 9.19 4.18 8.60
CA ALA A 76 7.92 3.51 8.37
C ALA A 76 7.28 3.32 9.76
N PRO A 77 6.06 3.83 10.00
CA PRO A 77 5.41 3.50 11.24
C PRO A 77 5.38 1.98 11.28
N GLN A 78 5.89 1.40 12.36
CA GLN A 78 5.98 -0.04 12.63
C GLN A 78 4.58 -0.69 12.72
N SER A 79 3.75 -0.49 11.70
CA SER A 79 2.28 -0.49 11.81
C SER A 79 1.63 -1.31 10.72
N ILE A 80 2.35 -2.25 10.12
CA ILE A 80 1.68 -3.47 9.64
C ILE A 80 2.04 -4.54 10.66
N LYS A 81 1.28 -4.58 11.76
CA LYS A 81 1.52 -5.54 12.84
C LYS A 81 0.92 -6.89 12.43
N GLY A 82 1.74 -7.79 11.91
CA GLY A 82 1.32 -9.14 11.51
C GLY A 82 2.49 -9.97 10.97
N PRO A 83 2.30 -11.28 10.72
CA PRO A 83 3.31 -12.13 10.08
C PRO A 83 3.41 -11.77 8.59
N VAL A 84 3.90 -10.58 8.29
CA VAL A 84 4.02 -10.06 6.93
C VAL A 84 5.30 -10.59 6.27
N HIS A 85 6.21 -11.21 7.03
CA HIS A 85 7.53 -11.61 6.54
C HIS A 85 7.42 -12.58 5.35
N SER A 86 7.99 -12.16 4.23
CA SER A 86 8.07 -12.93 2.98
C SER A 86 6.74 -13.23 2.29
N GLU A 87 5.78 -12.31 2.44
CA GLU A 87 4.48 -12.38 1.78
C GLU A 87 4.37 -11.36 0.64
N TRP A 88 3.47 -11.63 -0.30
CA TRP A 88 3.10 -10.69 -1.36
C TRP A 88 2.02 -9.73 -0.89
N LEU A 89 2.31 -8.42 -0.96
CA LEU A 89 1.38 -7.35 -0.66
C LEU A 89 0.73 -6.84 -1.95
N LEU A 90 -0.60 -6.89 -2.02
CA LEU A 90 -1.35 -6.43 -3.18
C LEU A 90 -1.31 -4.90 -3.32
N THR A 91 -1.30 -4.41 -4.56
CA THR A 91 -1.33 -2.98 -4.87
C THR A 91 -2.52 -2.62 -5.75
N SER A 92 -2.75 -1.33 -5.95
CA SER A 92 -3.75 -0.83 -6.91
C SER A 92 -3.32 -0.95 -8.37
N SER A 93 -2.05 -1.27 -8.64
CA SER A 93 -1.51 -1.32 -10.00
C SER A 93 -1.89 -2.61 -10.70
N VAL A 94 -2.56 -2.47 -11.84
CA VAL A 94 -2.99 -3.58 -12.70
C VAL A 94 -2.46 -3.39 -14.12
N MET A 95 -2.16 -4.50 -14.80
CA MET A 95 -1.75 -4.54 -16.19
C MET A 95 -2.58 -5.58 -16.93
N ARG A 96 -2.96 -5.26 -18.17
CA ARG A 96 -3.56 -6.24 -19.08
C ARG A 96 -2.45 -6.96 -19.86
N HIS A 97 -2.46 -8.28 -19.84
CA HIS A 97 -1.58 -9.13 -20.63
C HIS A 97 -2.43 -10.12 -21.44
N GLY A 98 -2.70 -9.76 -22.69
CA GLY A 98 -3.71 -10.45 -23.51
C GLY A 98 -5.11 -10.31 -22.89
N ASP A 99 -5.76 -11.44 -22.65
CA ASP A 99 -7.08 -11.50 -22.02
C ASP A 99 -7.02 -11.59 -20.48
N GLU A 100 -5.81 -11.66 -19.92
CA GLU A 100 -5.60 -11.70 -18.47
C GLU A 100 -5.35 -10.31 -17.89
N LEU A 101 -5.87 -10.09 -16.68
CA LEU A 101 -5.47 -9.00 -15.81
C LEU A 101 -4.47 -9.51 -14.79
N LEU A 102 -3.33 -8.84 -14.71
CA LEU A 102 -2.29 -9.09 -13.73
C LEU A 102 -2.22 -7.92 -12.74
N VAL A 103 -1.87 -8.23 -11.51
CA VAL A 103 -1.78 -7.30 -10.41
C VAL A 103 -0.34 -7.19 -9.98
N ALA A 104 0.19 -5.97 -9.90
CA ALA A 104 1.51 -5.80 -9.30
C ALA A 104 1.40 -6.03 -7.79
N ALA A 105 2.25 -6.90 -7.27
CA ALA A 105 2.40 -7.15 -5.85
C ALA A 105 3.84 -6.88 -5.43
N VAL A 106 4.03 -6.45 -4.18
CA VAL A 106 5.35 -6.17 -3.61
C VAL A 106 5.66 -7.19 -2.53
N HIS A 107 6.78 -7.89 -2.66
CA HIS A 107 7.25 -8.82 -1.64
C HIS A 107 7.75 -8.03 -0.43
N SER A 108 7.14 -8.25 0.72
CA SER A 108 7.37 -7.46 1.93
C SER A 108 8.83 -7.48 2.43
N GLY A 109 9.51 -8.62 2.30
CA GLY A 109 10.87 -8.80 2.83
C GLY A 109 11.98 -8.30 1.91
N SER A 110 11.72 -8.16 0.61
CA SER A 110 12.75 -7.81 -0.38
C SER A 110 12.43 -6.57 -1.19
N GLY A 111 11.19 -6.06 -1.13
CA GLY A 111 10.72 -4.98 -1.98
C GLY A 111 10.63 -5.35 -3.47
N LYS A 112 10.82 -6.63 -3.83
CA LYS A 112 10.67 -7.14 -5.20
C LYS A 112 9.24 -6.92 -5.66
N VAL A 113 9.07 -6.53 -6.92
CA VAL A 113 7.75 -6.38 -7.55
C VAL A 113 7.55 -7.55 -8.52
N GLU A 114 6.41 -8.21 -8.44
CA GLU A 114 5.96 -9.23 -9.40
C GLU A 114 4.53 -8.96 -9.85
N TYR A 115 4.15 -9.54 -11.00
CA TYR A 115 2.80 -9.49 -11.52
C TYR A 115 2.13 -10.83 -11.26
N LEU A 116 1.13 -10.83 -10.39
CA LEU A 116 0.35 -12.00 -10.00
C LEU A 116 -0.93 -12.07 -10.82
N SER A 117 -1.49 -13.27 -10.99
CA SER A 117 -2.84 -13.40 -11.52
C SER A 117 -3.84 -12.77 -10.56
N VAL A 118 -4.94 -12.20 -11.05
CA VAL A 118 -6.03 -11.69 -10.18
C VAL A 118 -6.64 -12.76 -9.27
N ARG A 119 -6.39 -14.05 -9.55
CA ARG A 119 -6.82 -15.22 -8.77
C ARG A 119 -5.80 -15.64 -7.70
N ASP A 120 -4.57 -15.14 -7.77
CA ASP A 120 -3.57 -15.39 -6.74
C ASP A 120 -3.90 -14.61 -5.49
N HIS A 121 -3.45 -15.13 -4.34
CA HIS A 121 -3.75 -14.54 -3.05
C HIS A 121 -2.54 -13.76 -2.53
N GLY A 122 -2.82 -12.57 -1.98
CA GLY A 122 -1.83 -11.76 -1.28
C GLY A 122 -2.42 -11.14 -0.01
N LEU A 123 -1.55 -10.61 0.83
CA LEU A 123 -1.96 -9.79 1.96
C LEU A 123 -2.32 -8.38 1.49
N VAL A 124 -3.20 -7.74 2.25
CA VAL A 124 -3.72 -6.41 1.90
C VAL A 124 -3.41 -5.43 3.02
N VAL A 125 -2.78 -4.34 2.63
CA VAL A 125 -2.55 -3.14 3.43
C VAL A 125 -3.32 -2.00 2.80
N LEU A 126 -3.72 -1.03 3.62
CA LEU A 126 -4.58 0.07 3.17
C LEU A 126 -3.93 1.41 3.46
N VAL A 127 -4.25 2.37 2.60
CA VAL A 127 -3.84 3.76 2.74
C VAL A 127 -5.02 4.69 2.45
N HIS A 128 -4.95 5.90 2.99
CA HIS A 128 -5.75 7.05 2.56
C HIS A 128 -4.90 8.33 2.61
N ASP A 129 -5.35 9.33 1.88
CA ASP A 129 -4.80 10.69 1.83
C ASP A 129 -5.49 11.66 2.81
#